data_AF-A0A7C5NWB7-F1
#
_entry.id   AF-A0A7C5NWB7-F1
#
_cell.length_a   1.000
_cell.length_b   1.000
_cell.length_c   1.000
_cell.angle_alpha   90.00
_cell.angle_beta   90.00
_cell.angle_gamma   90.00
#
_symmetry.space_group_name_H-M   'P 1'
#
loop_
_entity.id
_entity.type
_entity.pdbx_description
1 polymer ?
#
loop_
_entity_poly.entity_id
_entity_poly.type
_entity_poly.pdbx_seq_one_letter_code
_entity_poly.pdbx_strand_id
1 'polypeptide(L)'
;MLNPEYIALVKNLRGMLFGVGDEGEDDAISWLVKHFRYRELGVPPKLWDQIPQKGKIIYIKHPFEFPDFLDGIADRVGVPASAVECVAFASAFATPMILLSRRAAEVIKPLSQFTFKGDPPEDDRSAKFHLRVCDYAAVDIYAWAHDSAKAVFSGREDWSSEVKKRRKVAKEDALKRFWRLGDGKGNFPLFMYLDLILGVDEPHEEFGNYLFWSLVPAWVIYA
;
A
#
# COMPACT_ATOMS: atom_id res chain seq x y z
N MET A 1 -14.28 14.06 -15.43
CA MET A 1 -13.29 14.92 -16.12
C MET A 1 -11.91 14.56 -15.56
N LEU A 2 -10.88 14.37 -16.40
CA LEU A 2 -9.54 14.06 -15.92
C LEU A 2 -8.99 15.26 -15.12
N ASN A 3 -8.70 15.06 -13.84
CA ASN A 3 -8.13 16.10 -12.97
C ASN A 3 -6.61 16.22 -13.27
N PRO A 4 -6.10 17.38 -13.74
CA PRO A 4 -4.67 17.58 -14.03
C PRO A 4 -3.75 17.34 -12.83
N GLU A 5 -4.20 17.70 -11.62
CA GLU A 5 -3.45 17.46 -10.38
C GLU A 5 -3.32 15.96 -10.11
N TYR A 6 -4.40 15.20 -10.28
CA TYR A 6 -4.37 13.75 -10.19
C TYR A 6 -3.38 13.13 -11.20
N ILE A 7 -3.40 13.58 -12.46
CA ILE A 7 -2.46 13.08 -13.49
C ILE A 7 -1.00 13.40 -13.12
N ALA A 8 -0.74 14.60 -12.62
CA ALA A 8 0.61 15.00 -12.20
C ALA A 8 1.09 14.15 -11.03
N LEU A 9 0.23 13.92 -10.03
CA LEU A 9 0.51 13.09 -8.87
C LEU A 9 0.76 11.63 -9.26
N VAL A 10 -0.07 11.01 -10.09
CA VAL A 10 0.17 9.64 -10.59
C VAL A 10 1.58 9.50 -11.20
N LYS A 11 2.07 10.54 -11.88
CA LYS A 11 3.40 10.51 -12.49
C LYS A 11 4.55 10.76 -11.53
N ASN A 12 4.33 11.45 -10.41
CA ASN A 12 5.39 11.96 -9.52
C ASN A 12 5.41 11.36 -8.12
N LEU A 13 4.28 10.84 -7.66
CA LEU A 13 4.14 10.16 -6.38
C LEU A 13 4.99 8.89 -6.37
N ARG A 14 5.73 8.68 -5.27
CA ARG A 14 6.62 7.54 -5.09
C ARG A 14 6.11 6.50 -4.11
N GLY A 15 5.19 6.92 -3.27
CA GLY A 15 4.48 6.03 -2.37
C GLY A 15 3.71 6.82 -1.34
N MET A 16 2.76 6.14 -0.72
CA MET A 16 2.03 6.66 0.43
C MET A 16 2.75 6.23 1.71
N LEU A 17 3.08 7.20 2.57
CA LEU A 17 3.74 6.93 3.85
C LEU A 17 2.71 6.47 4.88
N PHE A 18 3.06 5.42 5.62
CA PHE A 18 2.30 4.96 6.75
C PHE A 18 3.23 4.76 7.95
N GLY A 19 2.93 5.46 9.03
CA GLY A 19 3.63 5.39 10.31
C GLY A 19 2.65 5.29 11.46
N VAL A 20 3.17 4.96 12.63
CA VAL A 20 2.42 4.85 13.88
C VAL A 20 2.99 5.76 14.99
N GLY A 21 3.94 6.64 14.65
CA GLY A 21 4.58 7.55 15.58
C GLY A 21 5.69 6.92 16.42
N ASP A 22 6.33 5.86 15.92
CA ASP A 22 7.49 5.23 16.56
C ASP A 22 8.74 6.11 16.44
N GLU A 23 9.64 6.09 17.44
CA GLU A 23 10.85 6.94 17.48
C GLU A 23 11.74 6.83 16.24
N GLY A 24 11.82 5.65 15.59
CA GLY A 24 12.63 5.43 14.39
C GLY A 24 12.00 5.93 13.08
N GLU A 25 10.75 6.38 13.08
CA GLU A 25 10.07 6.81 11.85
C GLU A 25 10.64 8.14 11.31
N ASP A 26 11.18 8.99 12.18
CA ASP A 26 11.86 10.24 11.79
C ASP A 26 13.13 9.99 10.96
N ASP A 27 13.89 8.94 11.30
CA ASP A 27 15.08 8.52 10.56
C ASP A 27 14.70 7.91 9.21
N ALA A 28 13.65 7.07 9.19
CA ALA A 28 13.08 6.54 7.94
C ALA A 28 12.63 7.68 7.00
N ILE A 29 11.92 8.68 7.52
CA ILE A 29 11.49 9.86 6.76
C ILE A 29 12.69 10.65 6.24
N SER A 30 13.69 10.88 7.08
CA SER A 30 14.90 11.63 6.72
C SER A 30 15.67 10.90 5.60
N TRP A 31 15.77 9.57 5.70
CA TRP A 31 16.35 8.72 4.66
C TRP A 31 15.56 8.82 3.36
N LEU A 32 14.23 8.72 3.40
CA LEU A 32 13.36 8.80 2.23
C LEU A 32 13.46 10.16 1.53
N VAL A 33 13.40 11.26 2.27
CA VAL A 33 13.53 12.63 1.72
C VAL A 33 14.90 12.84 1.08
N LYS A 34 15.97 12.33 1.70
CA LYS A 34 17.34 12.40 1.15
C LYS A 34 17.47 11.66 -0.17
N HIS A 35 16.77 10.54 -0.34
CA HIS A 35 16.91 9.63 -1.49
C HIS A 35 15.87 9.85 -2.61
N PHE A 36 14.69 10.37 -2.29
CA PHE A 36 13.63 10.70 -3.25
C PHE A 36 13.56 12.21 -3.55
N ARG A 37 14.72 12.85 -3.75
CA ARG A 37 14.85 14.31 -3.91
C ARG A 37 13.94 14.97 -4.94
N TYR A 38 13.53 14.22 -5.97
CA TYR A 38 12.77 14.73 -7.12
C TYR A 38 11.35 14.17 -7.23
N ARG A 39 10.91 13.37 -6.24
CA ARG A 39 9.61 12.69 -6.28
C ARG A 39 8.85 12.99 -4.99
N GLU A 40 7.54 12.92 -5.09
CA GLU A 40 6.65 13.25 -3.98
C GLU A 40 6.40 12.01 -3.12
N LEU A 41 6.31 12.21 -1.81
CA LEU A 41 5.88 11.19 -0.85
C LEU A 41 4.53 11.63 -0.28
N GLY A 42 3.52 10.81 -0.45
CA GLY A 42 2.15 11.17 -0.10
C GLY A 42 1.82 10.80 1.33
N VAL A 43 1.06 11.66 1.99
CA VAL A 43 0.45 11.37 3.30
C VAL A 43 -1.03 11.68 3.21
N PRO A 44 -1.91 10.75 3.62
CA PRO A 44 -3.35 10.98 3.56
C PRO A 44 -3.83 11.81 4.76
N PRO A 45 -5.06 12.36 4.71
CA PRO A 45 -5.57 13.29 5.71
C PRO A 45 -5.49 12.79 7.16
N LYS A 46 -5.91 11.55 7.44
CA LYS A 46 -5.94 10.98 8.80
C LYS A 46 -4.54 10.74 9.39
N LEU A 47 -3.47 10.86 8.59
CA LEU A 47 -2.07 10.70 9.02
C LEU A 47 -1.24 11.98 8.98
N TRP A 48 -1.79 13.07 8.43
CA TRP A 48 -1.02 14.28 8.16
C TRP A 48 -0.34 14.87 9.40
N ASP A 49 -1.04 14.86 10.53
CA ASP A 49 -0.55 15.41 11.79
C ASP A 49 0.37 14.44 12.55
N GLN A 50 0.43 13.18 12.11
CA GLN A 50 1.25 12.12 12.72
C GLN A 50 2.61 11.98 12.03
N ILE A 51 2.74 12.48 10.80
CA ILE A 51 3.95 12.35 9.99
C ILE A 51 4.67 13.70 9.90
N PRO A 52 5.95 13.79 10.27
CA PRO A 52 6.76 14.99 10.10
C PRO A 52 6.73 15.54 8.66
N GLN A 53 6.32 16.80 8.53
CA GLN A 53 6.14 17.48 7.25
C GLN A 53 7.48 18.08 6.79
N LYS A 54 8.39 17.22 6.32
CA LYS A 54 9.75 17.60 5.89
C LYS A 54 9.95 17.34 4.39
N GLY A 55 10.66 18.24 3.70
CA GLY A 55 11.08 18.03 2.32
C GLY A 55 9.95 17.98 1.29
N LYS A 56 9.83 16.85 0.56
CA LYS A 56 8.85 16.62 -0.52
C LYS A 56 7.65 15.75 -0.08
N ILE A 57 7.37 15.73 1.22
CA ILE A 57 6.15 15.13 1.75
C ILE A 57 4.97 16.05 1.43
N ILE A 58 3.92 15.49 0.83
CA ILE A 58 2.75 16.24 0.39
C ILE A 58 1.46 15.65 0.96
N TYR A 59 0.52 16.54 1.24
CA TYR A 59 -0.83 16.21 1.65
C TYR A 59 -1.66 15.75 0.45
N ILE A 60 -2.18 14.51 0.49
CA ILE A 60 -2.94 13.92 -0.62
C ILE A 60 -4.43 13.92 -0.27
N LYS A 61 -5.23 14.68 -1.05
CA LYS A 61 -6.70 14.79 -0.88
C LYS A 61 -7.53 14.41 -2.11
N HIS A 62 -6.85 13.86 -3.12
CA HIS A 62 -7.43 13.46 -4.41
C HIS A 62 -7.10 11.99 -4.65
N PRO A 63 -7.83 11.25 -5.50
CA PRO A 63 -8.89 11.71 -6.39
C PRO A 63 -10.31 11.71 -5.81
N PHE A 64 -10.53 11.24 -4.59
CA PHE A 64 -11.86 11.13 -3.99
C PHE A 64 -11.91 11.68 -2.58
N GLU A 65 -13.11 12.09 -2.18
CA GLU A 65 -13.49 12.15 -0.78
C GLU A 65 -13.59 10.73 -0.22
N PHE A 66 -13.19 10.56 1.03
CA PHE A 66 -13.10 9.25 1.64
C PHE A 66 -14.51 8.70 1.94
N PRO A 67 -14.96 7.60 1.30
CA PRO A 67 -16.31 7.10 1.53
C PRO A 67 -16.45 6.50 2.93
N ASP A 68 -17.57 6.80 3.61
CA ASP A 68 -17.82 6.39 5.00
C ASP A 68 -17.70 4.87 5.23
N PHE A 69 -18.00 4.04 4.22
CA PHE A 69 -17.92 2.58 4.36
C PHE A 69 -16.49 2.07 4.60
N LEU A 70 -15.46 2.85 4.25
CA LEU A 70 -14.06 2.48 4.50
C LEU A 70 -13.71 2.49 5.99
N ASP A 71 -14.36 3.32 6.80
CA ASP A 71 -14.19 3.26 8.25
C ASP A 71 -14.76 1.92 8.79
N GLY A 72 -15.84 1.41 8.20
CA GLY A 72 -16.38 0.07 8.50
C GLY A 72 -15.42 -1.07 8.11
N ILE A 73 -14.59 -0.90 7.08
CA ILE A 73 -13.50 -1.83 6.75
C ILE A 73 -12.45 -1.83 7.86
N ALA A 74 -12.09 -0.65 8.36
CA ALA A 74 -11.08 -0.51 9.41
C ALA A 74 -11.50 -1.25 10.70
N ASP A 75 -12.74 -1.03 11.14
CA ASP A 75 -13.31 -1.67 12.32
C ASP A 75 -13.36 -3.20 12.17
N ARG A 76 -13.84 -3.68 11.02
CA ARG A 76 -14.00 -5.12 10.75
C ARG A 76 -12.67 -5.86 10.70
N VAL A 77 -11.66 -5.26 10.08
CA VAL A 77 -10.33 -5.85 9.94
C VAL A 77 -9.48 -5.65 11.21
N GLY A 78 -9.85 -4.69 12.07
CA GLY A 78 -9.16 -4.39 13.31
C GLY A 78 -7.89 -3.58 13.10
N VAL A 79 -7.95 -2.56 12.23
CA VAL A 79 -6.84 -1.65 11.92
C VAL A 79 -7.27 -0.19 12.08
N PRO A 80 -6.34 0.75 12.28
CA PRO A 80 -6.69 2.17 12.30
C PRO A 80 -7.31 2.62 10.96
N ALA A 81 -8.29 3.53 11.01
CA ALA A 81 -8.88 4.13 9.81
C ALA A 81 -7.84 4.79 8.90
N SER A 82 -6.76 5.33 9.48
CA SER A 82 -5.62 5.86 8.74
C SER A 82 -4.89 4.81 7.88
N ALA A 83 -4.88 3.54 8.29
CA ALA A 83 -4.28 2.46 7.52
C ALA A 83 -5.12 2.14 6.27
N VAL A 84 -6.44 2.02 6.44
CA VAL A 84 -7.37 1.83 5.31
C VAL A 84 -7.31 3.01 4.36
N GLU A 85 -7.25 4.23 4.89
CA GLU A 85 -7.12 5.43 4.08
C GLU A 85 -5.84 5.46 3.25
N CYS A 86 -4.72 5.11 3.88
CA CYS A 86 -3.43 5.06 3.20
C CYS A 86 -3.41 3.99 2.09
N VAL A 87 -3.97 2.79 2.34
CA VAL A 87 -4.13 1.74 1.32
C VAL A 87 -5.02 2.22 0.17
N ALA A 88 -6.13 2.88 0.49
CA ALA A 88 -7.06 3.34 -0.53
C ALA A 88 -6.41 4.34 -1.48
N PHE A 89 -5.69 5.34 -0.95
CA PHE A 89 -4.95 6.30 -1.78
C PHE A 89 -3.82 5.63 -2.56
N ALA A 90 -3.06 4.74 -1.92
CA ALA A 90 -1.98 4.02 -2.61
C ALA A 90 -2.50 3.22 -3.81
N SER A 91 -3.61 2.51 -3.63
CA SER A 91 -4.31 1.84 -4.72
C SER A 91 -4.75 2.84 -5.79
N ALA A 92 -5.42 3.92 -5.40
CA ALA A 92 -5.95 4.91 -6.34
C ALA A 92 -4.90 5.53 -7.25
N PHE A 93 -3.71 5.78 -6.72
CA PHE A 93 -2.58 6.32 -7.49
C PHE A 93 -1.69 5.25 -8.14
N ALA A 94 -2.03 3.96 -8.00
CA ALA A 94 -1.22 2.83 -8.43
C ALA A 94 0.25 2.95 -7.95
N THR A 95 0.43 3.34 -6.69
CA THR A 95 1.73 3.57 -6.06
C THR A 95 1.90 2.62 -4.85
N PRO A 96 3.12 2.24 -4.46
CA PRO A 96 3.30 1.44 -3.26
C PRO A 96 3.00 2.23 -1.98
N MET A 97 2.81 1.52 -0.88
CA MET A 97 2.96 2.08 0.45
C MET A 97 4.40 1.93 0.94
N ILE A 98 4.83 2.87 1.77
CA ILE A 98 6.11 2.83 2.48
C ILE A 98 5.78 2.85 3.97
N LEU A 99 6.04 1.72 4.62
CA LEU A 99 5.81 1.49 6.03
C LEU A 99 7.06 1.96 6.78
N LEU A 100 6.91 3.00 7.61
CA LEU A 100 8.03 3.71 8.21
C LEU A 100 8.75 2.93 9.30
N SER A 101 8.13 1.85 9.80
CA SER A 101 8.67 1.03 10.87
C SER A 101 8.17 -0.41 10.79
N ARG A 102 8.85 -1.33 11.50
CA ARG A 102 8.36 -2.70 11.71
C ARG A 102 7.00 -2.70 12.43
N ARG A 103 6.77 -1.76 13.35
CA ARG A 103 5.49 -1.69 14.07
C ARG A 103 4.35 -1.26 13.17
N ALA A 104 4.59 -0.29 12.27
CA ALA A 104 3.64 0.06 11.22
C ALA A 104 3.27 -1.17 10.37
N ALA A 105 4.25 -2.02 10.05
CA ALA A 105 4.00 -3.29 9.35
C ALA A 105 3.13 -4.28 10.15
N GLU A 106 3.36 -4.44 11.45
CA GLU A 106 2.50 -5.31 12.28
C GLU A 106 1.09 -4.75 12.45
N VAL A 107 0.93 -3.42 12.56
CA VAL A 107 -0.38 -2.77 12.66
C VAL A 107 -1.20 -2.96 11.39
N ILE A 108 -0.60 -2.85 10.20
CA ILE A 108 -1.35 -2.95 8.94
C ILE A 108 -1.54 -4.40 8.43
N LYS A 109 -0.83 -5.35 9.03
CA LYS A 109 -0.82 -6.77 8.66
C LYS A 109 -2.18 -7.45 8.51
N PRO A 110 -3.23 -7.10 9.27
CA PRO A 110 -4.56 -7.67 9.03
C PRO A 110 -5.12 -7.42 7.62
N LEU A 111 -4.67 -6.34 6.94
CA LEU A 111 -5.01 -6.06 5.53
C LEU A 111 -4.12 -6.83 4.53
N SER A 112 -3.20 -7.67 4.97
CA SER A 112 -2.21 -8.32 4.12
C SER A 112 -2.72 -9.63 3.52
N GLN A 113 -2.77 -9.72 2.18
CA GLN A 113 -2.94 -10.99 1.48
C GLN A 113 -1.71 -11.88 1.61
N PHE A 114 -0.52 -11.29 1.57
CA PHE A 114 0.75 -12.00 1.75
C PHE A 114 1.82 -11.06 2.30
N THR A 115 2.61 -11.56 3.27
CA THR A 115 3.77 -10.87 3.81
C THR A 115 5.02 -11.66 3.46
N PHE A 116 5.93 -11.06 2.71
CA PHE A 116 7.25 -11.60 2.46
C PHE A 116 8.16 -11.25 3.64
N LYS A 117 8.76 -12.29 4.23
CA LYS A 117 9.78 -12.11 5.26
C LYS A 117 11.15 -12.55 4.78
N GLY A 118 12.18 -11.80 5.14
CA GLY A 118 13.55 -12.06 4.69
C GLY A 118 14.57 -11.31 5.54
N ASP A 119 15.75 -11.11 4.95
CA ASP A 119 16.81 -10.29 5.53
C ASP A 119 16.73 -8.85 4.95
N PRO A 120 16.75 -7.80 5.79
CA PRO A 120 16.73 -6.43 5.32
C PRO A 120 17.91 -6.14 4.35
N PRO A 121 17.73 -5.21 3.40
CA PRO A 121 18.80 -4.79 2.52
C PRO A 121 20.05 -4.34 3.29
N GLU A 122 21.22 -4.79 2.86
CA GLU A 122 22.50 -4.48 3.52
C GLU A 122 22.98 -3.03 3.30
N ASP A 123 22.48 -2.37 2.25
CA ASP A 123 22.89 -1.01 1.89
C ASP A 123 21.77 -0.18 1.23
N ASP A 124 22.01 1.13 1.11
CA ASP A 124 21.11 2.08 0.46
C ASP A 124 20.79 1.70 -0.99
N ARG A 125 21.75 1.13 -1.71
CA ARG A 125 21.60 0.78 -3.13
C ARG A 125 20.57 -0.33 -3.29
N SER A 126 20.66 -1.35 -2.45
CA SER A 126 19.73 -2.47 -2.37
C SER A 126 18.35 -2.02 -1.90
N ALA A 127 18.28 -1.19 -0.85
CA ALA A 127 17.01 -0.61 -0.39
C ALA A 127 16.28 0.17 -1.50
N LYS A 128 16.99 1.06 -2.22
CA LYS A 128 16.44 1.81 -3.37
C LYS A 128 16.00 0.91 -4.52
N PHE A 129 16.75 -0.17 -4.77
CA PHE A 129 16.38 -1.15 -5.79
C PHE A 129 15.03 -1.80 -5.44
N HIS A 130 14.86 -2.27 -4.21
CA HIS A 130 13.64 -2.94 -3.79
C HIS A 130 12.43 -2.02 -3.70
N LEU A 131 12.61 -0.76 -3.30
CA LEU A 131 11.56 0.27 -3.42
C LEU A 131 11.10 0.42 -4.89
N ARG A 132 12.03 0.47 -5.85
CA ARG A 132 11.68 0.52 -7.28
C ARG A 132 10.95 -0.73 -7.76
N VAL A 133 11.32 -1.91 -7.25
CA VAL A 133 10.60 -3.15 -7.54
C VAL A 133 9.15 -3.07 -7.04
N CYS A 134 8.91 -2.43 -5.88
CA CYS A 134 7.55 -2.18 -5.37
C CYS A 134 6.74 -1.26 -6.27
N ASP A 135 7.35 -0.21 -6.84
CA ASP A 135 6.65 0.65 -7.81
C ASP A 135 6.18 -0.14 -9.04
N TYR A 136 7.03 -1.00 -9.59
CA TYR A 136 6.65 -1.85 -10.72
C TYR A 136 5.55 -2.83 -10.31
N ALA A 137 5.64 -3.40 -9.11
CA ALA A 137 4.61 -4.28 -8.58
C ALA A 137 3.24 -3.60 -8.49
N ALA A 138 3.19 -2.31 -8.13
CA ALA A 138 1.95 -1.55 -7.98
C ALA A 138 1.24 -1.39 -9.33
N VAL A 139 2.00 -1.01 -10.36
CA VAL A 139 1.46 -0.81 -11.71
C VAL A 139 1.09 -2.13 -12.37
N ASP A 140 1.96 -3.14 -12.30
CA ASP A 140 1.77 -4.44 -12.98
C ASP A 140 0.50 -5.16 -12.51
N ILE A 141 0.17 -5.06 -11.21
CA ILE A 141 -0.96 -5.78 -10.62
C ILE A 141 -2.28 -4.97 -10.69
N TYR A 142 -2.20 -3.67 -11.00
CA TYR A 142 -3.29 -2.73 -10.75
C TYR A 142 -4.60 -3.12 -11.44
N ALA A 143 -4.56 -3.21 -12.77
CA ALA A 143 -5.74 -3.47 -13.59
C ALA A 143 -6.35 -4.84 -13.28
N TRP A 144 -5.50 -5.87 -13.17
CA TRP A 144 -5.95 -7.22 -12.85
C TRP A 144 -6.70 -7.25 -11.53
N ALA A 145 -6.13 -6.68 -10.46
CA ALA A 145 -6.78 -6.66 -9.17
C ALA A 145 -8.11 -5.89 -9.24
N HIS A 146 -8.11 -4.69 -9.83
CA HIS A 146 -9.33 -3.88 -9.97
C HIS A 146 -10.47 -4.62 -10.67
N ASP A 147 -10.19 -5.23 -11.82
CA ASP A 147 -11.18 -6.00 -12.59
C ASP A 147 -11.69 -7.22 -11.81
N SER A 148 -10.79 -7.87 -11.07
CA SER A 148 -11.12 -9.03 -10.25
C SER A 148 -12.01 -8.64 -9.04
N ALA A 149 -11.82 -7.47 -8.44
CA ALA A 149 -12.74 -6.92 -7.43
C ALA A 149 -14.10 -6.56 -8.02
N LYS A 150 -14.13 -5.91 -9.20
CA LYS A 150 -15.39 -5.61 -9.90
C LYS A 150 -16.20 -6.86 -10.22
N ALA A 151 -15.55 -7.98 -10.52
CA ALA A 151 -16.24 -9.25 -10.73
C ALA A 151 -16.98 -9.72 -9.45
N VAL A 152 -16.36 -9.54 -8.28
CA VAL A 152 -17.01 -9.82 -6.99
C VAL A 152 -18.19 -8.87 -6.74
N PHE A 153 -17.99 -7.56 -6.91
CA PHE A 153 -19.03 -6.56 -6.64
C PHE A 153 -20.23 -6.65 -7.58
N SER A 154 -20.04 -7.17 -8.80
CA SER A 154 -21.13 -7.44 -9.76
C SER A 154 -21.78 -8.83 -9.56
N GLY A 155 -21.38 -9.59 -8.54
CA GLY A 155 -21.89 -10.94 -8.29
C GLY A 155 -21.45 -11.99 -9.31
N ARG A 156 -20.48 -11.68 -10.19
CA ARG A 156 -19.95 -12.62 -11.19
C ARG A 156 -18.97 -13.62 -10.59
N GLU A 157 -18.33 -13.26 -9.48
CA GLU A 157 -17.37 -14.09 -8.76
C GLU A 157 -17.70 -14.10 -7.26
N ASP A 158 -17.42 -15.21 -6.59
CA ASP A 158 -17.58 -15.32 -5.14
C ASP A 158 -16.42 -14.63 -4.41
N TRP A 159 -16.75 -13.85 -3.37
CA TRP A 159 -15.76 -13.11 -2.58
C TRP A 159 -14.69 -14.02 -1.95
N SER A 160 -15.10 -15.17 -1.41
CA SER A 160 -14.16 -16.06 -0.71
C SER A 160 -13.18 -16.74 -1.69
N SER A 161 -13.65 -17.05 -2.90
CA SER A 161 -12.83 -17.54 -4.01
C SER A 161 -11.83 -16.48 -4.47
N GLU A 162 -12.29 -15.24 -4.63
CA GLU A 162 -11.45 -14.12 -5.05
C GLU A 162 -10.34 -13.81 -4.04
N VAL A 163 -10.64 -13.79 -2.74
CA VAL A 163 -9.63 -13.62 -1.69
C VAL A 163 -8.53 -14.69 -1.79
N LYS A 164 -8.90 -15.96 -2.04
CA LYS A 164 -7.92 -17.05 -2.22
C LYS A 164 -7.06 -16.85 -3.48
N LYS A 165 -7.69 -16.43 -4.59
CA LYS A 165 -7.01 -16.15 -5.85
C LYS A 165 -6.00 -15.01 -5.68
N ARG A 166 -6.41 -13.90 -5.06
CA ARG A 166 -5.55 -12.76 -4.74
C ARG A 166 -4.40 -13.11 -3.82
N ARG A 167 -4.65 -13.90 -2.78
CA ARG A 167 -3.59 -14.44 -1.92
C ARG A 167 -2.55 -15.24 -2.69
N LYS A 168 -2.98 -16.08 -3.63
CA LYS A 168 -2.09 -16.86 -4.49
C LYS A 168 -1.24 -15.95 -5.37
N VAL A 169 -1.86 -15.01 -6.08
CA VAL A 169 -1.16 -14.05 -6.95
C VAL A 169 -0.17 -13.20 -6.16
N ALA A 170 -0.59 -12.65 -5.02
CA ALA A 170 0.26 -11.86 -4.12
C ALA A 170 1.50 -12.65 -3.68
N LYS A 171 1.33 -13.92 -3.30
CA LYS A 171 2.45 -14.79 -2.89
C LYS A 171 3.41 -15.08 -4.05
N GLU A 172 2.88 -15.50 -5.21
CA GLU A 172 3.68 -15.87 -6.37
C GLU A 172 4.49 -14.68 -6.91
N ASP A 173 3.85 -13.51 -7.01
CA ASP A 173 4.53 -12.29 -7.46
C ASP A 173 5.59 -11.83 -6.44
N ALA A 174 5.28 -11.79 -5.15
CA ALA A 174 6.24 -11.39 -4.11
C ALA A 174 7.49 -12.29 -4.10
N LEU A 175 7.30 -13.62 -4.12
CA LEU A 175 8.42 -14.57 -4.15
C LEU A 175 9.28 -14.39 -5.41
N LYS A 176 8.65 -14.12 -6.56
CA LYS A 176 9.36 -13.85 -7.82
C LYS A 176 10.13 -12.54 -7.79
N ARG A 177 9.59 -11.47 -7.20
CA ARG A 177 10.21 -10.13 -7.18
C ARG A 177 11.33 -10.00 -6.16
N PHE A 178 11.16 -10.64 -5.00
CA PHE A 178 12.03 -10.46 -3.84
C PHE A 178 12.91 -11.68 -3.55
N TRP A 179 13.08 -12.61 -4.52
CA TRP A 179 13.90 -13.82 -4.37
C TRP A 179 15.33 -13.58 -3.86
N ARG A 180 15.90 -12.39 -4.07
CA ARG A 180 17.23 -12.00 -3.57
C ARG A 180 17.29 -11.78 -2.07
N LEU A 181 16.14 -11.56 -1.43
CA LEU A 181 15.99 -11.31 0.00
C LEU A 181 15.61 -12.58 0.79
N GLY A 182 15.55 -13.73 0.11
CA GLY A 182 15.27 -15.04 0.69
C GLY A 182 14.07 -15.75 0.07
N ASP A 183 13.58 -16.75 0.78
CA ASP A 183 12.45 -17.62 0.37
C ASP A 183 11.08 -17.12 0.84
N GLY A 184 11.03 -15.92 1.44
CA GLY A 184 9.82 -15.31 1.99
C GLY A 184 9.45 -15.78 3.40
N LYS A 185 10.28 -16.58 4.08
CA LYS A 185 10.02 -17.13 5.44
C LYS A 185 10.98 -16.63 6.52
N GLY A 186 11.72 -15.55 6.28
CA GLY A 186 12.63 -14.96 7.25
C GLY A 186 11.96 -14.36 8.49
N ASN A 187 12.74 -13.63 9.29
CA ASN A 187 12.24 -13.04 10.55
C ASN A 187 11.65 -11.65 10.37
N PHE A 188 12.13 -10.88 9.39
CA PHE A 188 11.77 -9.48 9.21
C PHE A 188 10.72 -9.32 8.11
N PRO A 189 9.55 -8.73 8.37
CA PRO A 189 8.60 -8.38 7.31
C PRO A 189 9.20 -7.28 6.43
N LEU A 190 9.53 -7.59 5.17
CA LEU A 190 10.14 -6.62 4.26
C LEU A 190 9.12 -6.04 3.28
N PHE A 191 8.18 -6.88 2.86
CA PHE A 191 7.21 -6.53 1.83
C PHE A 191 5.85 -7.17 2.11
N MET A 192 4.78 -6.46 1.74
CA MET A 192 3.40 -6.92 1.93
C MET A 192 2.56 -6.58 0.69
N TYR A 193 1.57 -7.42 0.38
CA TYR A 193 0.48 -7.03 -0.49
C TYR A 193 -0.77 -6.79 0.35
N LEU A 194 -1.17 -5.53 0.44
CA LEU A 194 -2.33 -5.07 1.19
C LEU A 194 -3.56 -5.03 0.30
N ASP A 195 -4.73 -5.33 0.88
CA ASP A 195 -5.96 -5.49 0.11
C ASP A 195 -7.20 -5.13 0.92
N LEU A 196 -7.92 -4.10 0.48
CA LEU A 196 -9.16 -3.68 1.13
C LEU A 196 -10.30 -4.68 0.95
N ILE A 197 -10.23 -5.58 -0.04
CA ILE A 197 -11.28 -6.58 -0.26
C ILE A 197 -11.44 -7.49 0.98
N LEU A 198 -10.40 -7.63 1.81
CA LEU A 198 -10.41 -8.44 3.03
C LEU A 198 -11.42 -7.94 4.08
N GLY A 199 -11.74 -6.64 4.06
CA GLY A 199 -12.73 -6.06 4.97
C GLY A 199 -14.09 -5.83 4.34
N VAL A 200 -14.34 -6.29 3.11
CA VAL A 200 -15.66 -6.28 2.50
C VAL A 200 -16.49 -7.42 3.07
N ASP A 201 -17.71 -7.11 3.50
CA ASP A 201 -18.65 -8.06 4.12
C ASP A 201 -19.74 -8.43 3.12
N GLU A 202 -20.51 -7.42 2.69
CA GLU A 202 -21.49 -7.55 1.64
C GLU A 202 -21.00 -6.82 0.38
N PRO A 203 -20.61 -7.55 -0.68
CA PRO A 203 -20.29 -6.97 -1.97
C PRO A 203 -21.46 -6.17 -2.51
N HIS A 204 -21.22 -4.91 -2.89
CA HIS A 204 -22.23 -4.05 -3.51
C HIS A 204 -21.71 -3.52 -4.85
N GLU A 205 -22.57 -3.47 -5.87
CA GLU A 205 -22.17 -3.07 -7.23
C GLU A 205 -21.51 -1.69 -7.27
N GLU A 206 -21.98 -0.75 -6.44
CA GLU A 206 -21.40 0.59 -6.32
C GLU A 206 -19.94 0.59 -5.91
N PHE A 207 -19.47 -0.43 -5.18
CA PHE A 207 -18.06 -0.54 -4.84
C PHE A 207 -17.19 -0.63 -6.11
N GLY A 208 -17.69 -1.21 -7.19
CA GLY A 208 -16.99 -1.28 -8.48
C GLY A 208 -16.64 0.08 -9.11
N ASN A 209 -17.24 1.18 -8.63
CA ASN A 209 -16.98 2.53 -9.12
C ASN A 209 -15.73 3.18 -8.52
N TYR A 210 -15.19 2.64 -7.43
CA TYR A 210 -14.01 3.22 -6.76
C TYR A 210 -12.69 2.69 -7.32
N LEU A 211 -11.65 3.53 -7.30
CA LEU A 211 -10.32 3.24 -7.87
C LEU A 211 -9.38 2.46 -6.92
N PHE A 212 -9.87 2.07 -5.73
CA PHE A 212 -9.02 1.66 -4.62
C PHE A 212 -9.10 0.16 -4.24
N TRP A 213 -9.43 -0.69 -5.21
CA TRP A 213 -9.59 -2.15 -5.00
C TRP A 213 -8.43 -3.00 -5.51
N SER A 214 -7.23 -2.40 -5.61
CA SER A 214 -6.03 -3.11 -6.05
C SER A 214 -5.34 -3.87 -4.93
N LEU A 215 -4.34 -4.69 -5.30
CA LEU A 215 -3.33 -5.20 -4.37
C LEU A 215 -2.22 -4.17 -4.24
N VAL A 216 -2.13 -3.54 -3.07
CA VAL A 216 -1.16 -2.48 -2.81
C VAL A 216 0.14 -3.09 -2.30
N PRO A 217 1.24 -3.02 -3.05
CA PRO A 217 2.55 -3.38 -2.52
C PRO A 217 2.96 -2.40 -1.44
N ALA A 218 3.45 -2.91 -0.31
CA ALA A 218 3.96 -2.10 0.79
C ALA A 218 5.37 -2.55 1.17
N TRP A 219 6.29 -1.61 1.30
CA TRP A 219 7.68 -1.86 1.67
C TRP A 219 7.98 -1.36 3.07
N VAL A 220 8.69 -2.15 3.89
CA VAL A 220 9.07 -1.77 5.24
C VAL A 220 10.47 -1.17 5.27
N ILE A 221 10.59 0.01 5.89
CA ILE A 221 11.88 0.68 6.10
C ILE A 221 12.55 0.15 7.38
N TYR A 222 13.85 -0.13 7.26
CA TYR A 222 14.74 -0.58 8.33
C TYR A 222 15.94 0.38 8.51
N ALA A 223 15.77 1.63 8.06
CA ALA A 223 16.80 2.67 8.09
C ALA A 223 17.16 3.09 9.52
#